data_AF-A0A086Q0N8-F1
#
_entry.id   AF-A0A086Q0N8-F1
#
_cell.length_a   1.000
_cell.length_b   1.000
_cell.length_c   1.000
_cell.angle_alpha   90.00
_cell.angle_beta   90.00
_cell.angle_gamma   90.00
#
_symmetry.space_group_name_H-M   'P 1'
#
loop_
_entity.id
_entity.type
_entity.pdbx_description
1 polymer ?
#
loop_
_entity_poly.entity_id
_entity_poly.type
_entity_poly.pdbx_seq_one_letter_code
_entity_poly.pdbx_strand_id
1 'polypeptide(L)' 'VELDRSCLFVIIASDGVWEFISNQEAVNIVNEAMGSERKVRAKAAAERLALEAFKRWVEEEGNVVDDITCQIICLR' A
#
# COMPACT_ATOMS: atom_id res chain seq x y z
N VAL A 1 11.35 12.92 -10.68
CA VAL A 1 11.03 11.71 -11.48
C VAL A 1 9.94 12.10 -12.45
N GLU A 2 10.17 11.95 -13.75
CA GLU A 2 9.10 12.16 -14.75
C GLU A 2 8.20 10.93 -14.82
N LEU A 3 6.88 11.17 -14.90
CA LEU A 3 5.91 10.09 -15.09
C LEU A 3 5.80 9.79 -16.59
N ASP A 4 5.94 8.51 -16.94
CA ASP A 4 5.76 8.04 -18.31
C ASP A 4 4.61 7.03 -18.42
N ARG A 5 4.49 6.38 -19.59
CA ARG A 5 3.39 5.42 -19.82
C ARG A 5 3.53 4.09 -19.10
N SER A 6 4.72 3.77 -18.59
CA SER A 6 5.01 2.57 -17.81
C SER A 6 4.64 2.71 -16.33
N CYS A 7 4.44 3.94 -15.84
CA CYS A 7 3.96 4.18 -14.48
C CYS A 7 2.53 3.69 -14.31
N LEU A 8 2.31 2.77 -13.37
CA LEU A 8 1.02 2.09 -13.18
C LEU A 8 0.16 2.76 -12.10
N PHE A 9 0.78 3.07 -10.96
CA PHE A 9 0.11 3.67 -9.82
C PHE A 9 1.13 4.39 -8.93
N VAL A 10 0.63 5.21 -8.02
CA VAL A 10 1.39 5.86 -6.94
C VAL A 10 0.82 5.41 -5.60
N ILE A 11 1.70 5.12 -4.65
CA ILE A 11 1.36 4.88 -3.24
C ILE A 11 1.77 6.14 -2.46
N ILE A 12 0.83 6.71 -1.73
CA ILE A 12 1.09 7.75 -0.73
C ILE A 12 0.62 7.19 0.60
N ALA A 13 1.48 7.20 1.62
CA ALA A 13 1.11 6.66 2.94
C ALA A 13 1.88 7.34 4.06
N SER A 14 1.34 7.29 5.28
CA SER A 14 2.02 7.66 6.53
C SER A 14 3.12 6.65 6.89
N ASP A 15 4.00 7.05 7.80
CA ASP A 15 5.01 6.19 8.44
C ASP A 15 4.40 4.94 9.10
N GLY A 16 3.17 5.01 9.61
CA GLY A 16 2.42 3.83 10.04
C GLY A 16 2.36 2.69 9.00
N VAL A 17 2.51 2.95 7.70
CA VAL A 17 2.71 1.91 6.67
C VAL A 17 4.18 1.53 6.49
N TRP A 18 5.07 2.53 6.44
CA TRP A 18 6.46 2.36 6.02
C TRP A 18 7.39 1.82 7.12
N GLU A 19 6.98 1.86 8.38
CA GLU A 19 7.78 1.38 9.51
C GLU A 19 8.23 -0.07 9.32
N PHE A 20 7.30 -0.93 8.89
CA PHE A 20 7.55 -2.37 8.76
C PHE A 20 7.37 -2.91 7.35
N ILE A 21 7.01 -2.08 6.36
CA ILE A 21 6.83 -2.51 4.96
C ILE A 21 7.80 -1.74 4.07
N SER A 22 8.67 -2.48 3.38
CA SER A 22 9.58 -1.86 2.41
C SER A 22 8.84 -1.35 1.16
N ASN A 23 9.44 -0.37 0.48
CA ASN A 23 8.90 0.18 -0.76
C ASN A 23 8.50 -0.89 -1.79
N GLN A 24 9.34 -1.91 -1.97
CA GLN A 24 9.08 -2.96 -2.95
C GLN A 24 7.95 -3.91 -2.50
N GLU A 25 7.86 -4.23 -1.21
CA GLU A 25 6.76 -5.04 -0.67
C GLU A 25 5.42 -4.33 -0.84
N ALA A 26 5.35 -3.03 -0.52
CA ALA A 26 4.14 -2.24 -0.71
C ALA A 26 3.66 -2.26 -2.18
N VAL A 27 4.59 -2.10 -3.12
CA VAL A 27 4.31 -2.21 -4.57
C VAL A 27 3.77 -3.59 -4.92
N ASN A 28 4.37 -4.67 -4.41
CA ASN A 28 3.93 -6.04 -4.69
C ASN A 28 2.53 -6.29 -4.14
N ILE A 29 2.27 -5.93 -2.87
CA ILE A 29 0.97 -6.08 -2.21
C ILE A 29 -0.13 -5.37 -3.02
N VAL A 30 0.13 -4.11 -3.40
CA VAL A 30 -0.84 -3.30 -4.15
C VAL A 30 -1.07 -3.87 -5.55
N ASN A 31 0.00 -4.27 -6.25
CA ASN A 31 -0.11 -4.84 -7.60
C ASN A 31 -0.85 -6.19 -7.60
N GLU A 32 -0.59 -7.06 -6.63
CA GLU A 32 -1.29 -8.33 -6.46
C GLU A 32 -2.77 -8.13 -6.13
N ALA A 33 -3.09 -7.22 -5.21
CA ALA A 33 -4.47 -6.92 -4.82
C ALA A 33 -5.28 -6.32 -5.99
N MET A 34 -4.64 -5.48 -6.82
CA MET A 34 -5.28 -4.91 -8.01
C MET A 34 -5.51 -5.94 -9.13
N GLY A 35 -4.58 -6.90 -9.30
CA GLY A 35 -4.64 -7.86 -10.39
C GLY A 35 -4.76 -7.21 -11.77
N SER A 36 -5.60 -7.78 -12.64
CA SER A 36 -5.89 -7.24 -13.98
C SER A 36 -6.87 -6.05 -13.96
N GLU A 37 -7.60 -5.82 -12.86
CA GLU A 37 -8.70 -4.84 -12.77
C GLU A 37 -8.33 -3.61 -11.92
N ARG A 38 -7.23 -2.96 -12.29
CA ARG A 38 -6.54 -1.95 -11.46
C ARG A 38 -7.43 -0.83 -10.93
N LYS A 39 -8.26 -0.22 -11.78
CA LYS A 39 -9.14 0.89 -11.38
C LYS A 39 -10.24 0.49 -10.40
N VAL A 40 -10.87 -0.66 -10.64
CA VAL A 40 -11.98 -1.14 -9.79
C VAL A 40 -11.45 -1.55 -8.42
N ARG A 41 -10.23 -2.06 -8.37
CA ARG A 41 -9.62 -2.65 -7.17
C ARG A 41 -8.66 -1.72 -6.43
N ALA A 42 -8.52 -0.46 -6.82
CA ALA A 42 -7.65 0.51 -6.14
C ALA A 42 -7.97 0.63 -4.64
N LYS A 43 -9.25 0.67 -4.28
CA LYS A 43 -9.70 0.69 -2.89
C LYS A 43 -9.31 -0.59 -2.15
N ALA A 44 -9.57 -1.75 -2.75
CA ALA A 44 -9.21 -3.04 -2.15
C ALA A 44 -7.68 -3.18 -1.97
N ALA A 45 -6.88 -2.61 -2.88
CA ALA A 45 -5.44 -2.58 -2.75
C ALA A 45 -4.96 -1.68 -1.61
N ALA A 46 -5.60 -0.52 -1.41
CA ALA A 46 -5.33 0.35 -0.26
C ALA A 46 -5.69 -0.36 1.06
N GLU A 47 -6.88 -0.98 1.13
CA GLU A 47 -7.32 -1.74 2.31
C GLU A 47 -6.37 -2.91 2.60
N ARG A 48 -5.87 -3.60 1.56
CA ARG A 48 -4.92 -4.70 1.73
C ARG A 48 -3.58 -4.20 2.27
N LEU A 49 -3.07 -3.08 1.78
CA LEU A 49 -1.82 -2.49 2.27
C LEU A 49 -1.95 -2.02 3.73
N ALA A 50 -3.05 -1.34 4.06
CA ALA A 50 -3.32 -0.90 5.43
C ALA A 50 -3.48 -2.09 6.40
N LEU A 51 -4.17 -3.15 5.99
CA LEU A 51 -4.31 -4.36 6.79
C LEU A 51 -2.97 -5.07 7.01
N GLU A 52 -2.11 -5.10 6.01
CA GLU A 52 -0.78 -5.70 6.15
C GLU A 52 0.09 -4.89 7.11
N ALA A 53 0.05 -3.56 7.03
CA ALA A 53 0.75 -2.69 7.97
C ALA A 53 0.26 -2.93 9.41
N PHE A 54 -1.07 -2.99 9.62
CA PHE A 54 -1.67 -3.27 10.92
C PHE A 54 -1.18 -4.60 11.50
N LYS A 55 -1.11 -5.65 10.69
CA LYS A 55 -0.61 -6.96 11.14
C LYS A 55 0.85 -6.89 11.59
N ARG A 56 1.72 -6.21 10.84
CA ARG A 56 3.13 -6.08 11.22
C ARG A 56 3.31 -5.27 12.50
N TRP A 57 2.52 -4.21 12.71
CA TRP A 57 2.50 -3.52 14.01
C TRP A 57 2.11 -4.46 15.16
N VAL A 58 1.06 -5.28 14.98
CA VAL A 58 0.66 -6.26 16.01
C VAL A 58 1.71 -7.35 16.23
N GLU A 59 2.43 -7.76 15.17
CA GLU A 59 3.49 -8.77 15.26
C GLU A 59 4.75 -8.24 15.96
N GLU A 60 5.16 -6.99 15.69
CA GLU A 60 6.40 -6.40 16.21
C GLU A 60 6.20 -5.69 17.56
N GLU A 61 5.11 -4.92 17.73
CA GLU A 61 4.86 -4.05 18.89
C GLU A 61 3.61 -4.46 19.71
N GLY A 62 2.92 -5.54 19.31
CA GLY A 62 1.84 -6.14 20.07
C GLY A 62 0.57 -5.31 20.13
N ASN A 63 0.41 -4.52 21.19
CA ASN A 63 -0.81 -3.76 21.48
C ASN A 63 -0.70 -2.27 21.13
N VAL A 64 0.43 -1.82 20.61
CA VAL A 64 0.64 -0.45 20.13
C VAL A 64 0.68 -0.47 18.61
N VAL A 65 -0.15 0.36 18.00
CA VAL A 65 -0.26 0.51 16.55
C VAL A 65 -0.36 2.01 16.26
N ASP A 66 0.46 2.50 15.35
CA ASP A 66 0.39 3.88 14.89
C ASP A 66 -0.78 4.11 13.90
N ASP A 67 -1.11 5.36 13.61
CA ASP A 67 -2.16 5.70 12.66
C ASP A 67 -1.74 5.32 11.22
N ILE A 68 -2.46 4.36 10.65
CA ILE A 68 -2.20 3.84 9.29
C ILE A 68 -3.09 4.55 8.28
N THR A 69 -2.49 5.39 7.42
CA THR A 69 -3.19 6.04 6.31
C THR A 69 -2.48 5.75 5.00
N CYS A 70 -3.21 5.33 3.97
CA CYS A 70 -2.67 5.21 2.62
C CYS A 70 -3.67 5.57 1.52
N GLN A 71 -3.15 6.03 0.39
CA GLN A 71 -3.87 6.37 -0.83
C GLN A 71 -3.16 5.73 -2.02
N ILE A 72 -3.91 4.94 -2.79
CA ILE A 72 -3.47 4.40 -4.07
C ILE A 72 -4.06 5.24 -5.19
N ILE A 73 -3.20 5.74 -6.08
CA ILE A 73 -3.59 6.55 -7.25
C ILE A 73 -3.23 5.76 -8.51
N CYS A 74 -4.23 5.24 -9.22
CA CYS A 74 -3.99 4.59 -10.52
C CYS A 74 -3.72 5.63 -11.61
N LEU A 75 -2.64 5.45 -12.36
CA LEU A 75 -2.21 6.40 -13.39
C LEU A 75 -2.78 6.06 -14.80
N ARG A 76 -3.52 4.96 -14.95
CA ARG A 76 -4.39 4.64 -16.11
C ARG A 76 -5.51 3.67 -15.77
#